data_AF-A0A7W1TP48-F1
#
_entry.id   AF-A0A7W1TP48-F1
#
_cell.length_a   1.000
_cell.length_b   1.000
_cell.length_c   1.000
_cell.angle_alpha   90.00
_cell.angle_beta   90.00
_cell.angle_gamma   90.00
#
_symmetry.space_group_name_H-M   'P 1'
#
loop_
_entity.id
_entity.type
_entity.pdbx_description
1 polymer ?
#
loop_
_entity_poly.entity_id
_entity_poly.type
_entity_poly.pdbx_seq_one_letter_code
_entity_poly.pdbx_strand_id
1 'polypeptide(L)'
;VHAGGSPDGLALVQSTNQLINFEALNQPDYSYRDSTRIAPHNLYTSSALLRQFAQDQGIRSFADASVGYLYASPAPLAQPAATALNYYFLDQGSAAGFAYSSRQNGYYRSVFGQAHVDRMTGAQIWTNNVVVMAVTGARRPDDAKARIDQNVIGSGPAKVFKDGGMINATWVKNSAAGQLRFYDAAGNEIVFSRGSIWIAAIPSLDRLTVR
;
A
#
# COMPACT_ATOMS: atom_id res chain seq x y z
N VAL A 1 7.71 -10.60 -4.68
CA VAL A 1 6.81 -10.99 -5.79
C VAL A 1 6.63 -9.78 -6.70
N HIS A 2 7.13 -9.84 -7.92
CA HIS A 2 6.94 -8.83 -8.97
C HIS A 2 7.05 -9.47 -10.36
N ALA A 3 6.88 -8.68 -11.42
CA ALA A 3 6.95 -9.11 -12.81
C ALA A 3 7.61 -8.02 -13.67
N GLY A 4 8.92 -8.10 -13.83
CA GLY A 4 9.78 -7.03 -14.33
C GLY A 4 10.04 -5.95 -13.27
N GLY A 5 10.80 -4.93 -13.66
CA GLY A 5 11.14 -3.81 -12.80
C GLY A 5 11.96 -2.74 -13.53
N SER A 6 12.21 -1.62 -12.86
CA SER A 6 13.23 -0.65 -13.32
C SER A 6 14.62 -1.29 -13.23
N PRO A 7 15.62 -0.84 -14.01
CA PRO A 7 16.97 -1.38 -13.95
C PRO A 7 17.54 -1.43 -12.53
N ASP A 8 17.40 -0.36 -11.75
CA ASP A 8 17.92 -0.28 -10.39
C ASP A 8 17.11 -1.12 -9.40
N GLY A 9 15.78 -1.22 -9.60
CA GLY A 9 14.95 -2.12 -8.79
C GLY A 9 15.34 -3.58 -8.98
N LEU A 10 15.61 -3.98 -10.24
CA LEU A 10 16.09 -5.31 -10.57
C LEU A 10 17.50 -5.57 -10.03
N ALA A 11 18.41 -4.59 -10.14
CA ALA A 11 19.74 -4.70 -9.56
C ALA A 11 19.68 -4.83 -8.03
N LEU A 12 18.86 -4.01 -7.37
CA LEU A 12 18.69 -4.01 -5.92
C LEU A 12 18.12 -5.34 -5.41
N VAL A 13 17.08 -5.87 -6.05
CA VAL A 13 16.46 -7.13 -5.61
C VAL A 13 17.38 -8.34 -5.83
N GLN A 14 18.33 -8.24 -6.75
CA GLN A 14 19.37 -9.25 -6.97
C GLN A 14 20.51 -9.17 -5.95
N SER A 15 20.85 -7.96 -5.48
CA SER A 15 21.98 -7.76 -4.56
C SER A 15 21.60 -7.75 -3.08
N THR A 16 20.32 -7.51 -2.74
CA THR A 16 19.86 -7.44 -1.35
C THR A 16 19.67 -8.81 -0.73
N ASN A 17 19.98 -8.93 0.56
CA ASN A 17 19.65 -10.10 1.39
C ASN A 17 18.42 -9.85 2.29
N GLN A 18 17.76 -8.70 2.15
CA GLN A 18 16.62 -8.31 2.99
C GLN A 18 15.28 -8.88 2.51
N LEU A 19 15.24 -9.47 1.32
CA LEU A 19 14.00 -9.92 0.67
C LEU A 19 14.22 -11.29 0.03
N ILE A 20 13.14 -12.07 0.01
CA ILE A 20 13.04 -13.23 -0.87
C ILE A 20 12.53 -12.75 -2.21
N ASN A 21 13.36 -12.88 -3.25
CA ASN A 21 13.00 -12.44 -4.58
C ASN A 21 12.12 -13.48 -5.30
N PHE A 22 10.99 -13.02 -5.83
CA PHE A 22 10.16 -13.77 -6.77
C PHE A 22 9.85 -12.84 -7.95
N GLU A 23 10.50 -13.10 -9.07
CA GLU A 23 10.36 -12.40 -10.35
C GLU A 23 9.63 -13.32 -11.34
N ALA A 24 8.33 -13.09 -11.52
CA ALA A 24 7.43 -13.98 -12.23
C ALA A 24 7.82 -14.21 -13.70
N LEU A 25 8.50 -13.23 -14.34
CA LEU A 25 8.95 -13.38 -15.72
C LEU A 25 10.06 -14.44 -15.89
N ASN A 26 10.79 -14.74 -14.81
CA ASN A 26 11.84 -15.77 -14.78
C ASN A 26 11.39 -17.05 -14.04
N GLN A 27 10.14 -17.09 -13.59
CA GLN A 27 9.58 -18.15 -12.75
C GLN A 27 8.22 -18.61 -13.30
N PRO A 28 8.16 -19.09 -14.56
CA PRO A 28 6.90 -19.41 -15.24
C PRO A 28 6.12 -20.53 -14.57
N ASP A 29 6.78 -21.47 -13.88
CA ASP A 29 6.12 -22.60 -13.20
C ASP A 29 5.25 -22.18 -12.01
N TYR A 30 5.48 -20.97 -11.49
CA TYR A 30 4.77 -20.41 -10.34
C TYR A 30 3.89 -19.22 -10.69
N SER A 31 3.61 -19.01 -11.98
CA SER A 31 2.75 -17.96 -12.48
C SER A 31 1.93 -18.46 -13.68
N TYR A 32 0.91 -17.72 -14.08
CA TYR A 32 0.09 -18.08 -15.24
C TYR A 32 -0.45 -16.83 -15.93
N ARG A 33 -0.81 -16.97 -17.20
CA ARG A 33 -1.45 -15.93 -17.99
C ARG A 33 -2.96 -16.17 -18.03
N ASP A 34 -3.74 -15.19 -17.61
CA ASP A 34 -5.19 -15.20 -17.79
C ASP A 34 -5.53 -14.89 -19.25
N SER A 35 -6.07 -15.87 -19.98
CA SER A 35 -6.42 -15.74 -21.40
C SER A 35 -7.56 -14.77 -21.68
N THR A 36 -8.33 -14.37 -20.65
CA THR A 36 -9.42 -13.38 -20.77
C THR A 36 -8.91 -11.94 -20.76
N ARG A 37 -7.61 -11.72 -20.56
CA ARG A 37 -6.98 -10.40 -20.47
C ARG A 37 -5.82 -10.26 -21.45
N ILE A 38 -5.62 -9.03 -21.90
CA ILE A 38 -4.56 -8.68 -22.86
C ILE A 38 -3.24 -8.43 -22.11
N ALA A 39 -2.14 -8.93 -22.67
CA ALA A 39 -0.80 -8.63 -22.18
C ALA A 39 -0.51 -7.12 -22.29
N PRO A 40 0.20 -6.51 -21.32
CA PRO A 40 0.91 -7.14 -20.21
C PRO A 40 0.06 -7.36 -18.94
N HIS A 41 -1.22 -6.97 -18.93
CA HIS A 41 -2.10 -6.98 -17.74
C HIS A 41 -2.82 -8.30 -17.48
N ASN A 42 -2.15 -9.41 -17.79
CA ASN A 42 -2.71 -10.75 -17.70
C ASN A 42 -1.80 -11.77 -16.97
N LEU A 43 -0.67 -11.35 -16.40
CA LEU A 43 0.16 -12.23 -15.58
C LEU A 43 -0.36 -12.28 -14.15
N TYR A 44 -0.55 -13.49 -13.63
CA TYR A 44 -1.01 -13.74 -12.27
C TYR A 44 -0.18 -14.83 -11.60
N THR A 45 -0.31 -14.92 -10.29
CA THR A 45 0.12 -16.05 -9.46
C THR A 45 -0.97 -16.29 -8.40
N SER A 46 -0.79 -17.27 -7.54
CA SER A 46 -1.72 -17.57 -6.45
C SER A 46 -0.97 -17.85 -5.15
N SER A 47 -1.65 -17.76 -4.01
CA SER A 47 -1.07 -18.15 -2.72
C SER A 47 -0.66 -19.64 -2.68
N ALA A 48 -1.21 -20.48 -3.55
CA ALA A 48 -0.76 -21.88 -3.69
C ALA A 48 0.58 -21.95 -4.44
N LEU A 49 0.68 -21.29 -5.60
CA LEU A 49 1.91 -21.27 -6.40
C LEU A 49 3.07 -20.59 -5.67
N LEU A 50 2.80 -19.49 -4.94
CA LEU A 50 3.81 -18.82 -4.12
C LEU A 50 4.29 -19.69 -2.94
N ARG A 51 3.41 -20.51 -2.37
CA ARG A 51 3.80 -21.49 -1.34
C ARG A 51 4.64 -22.62 -1.92
N GLN A 52 4.31 -23.10 -3.13
CA GLN A 52 5.12 -24.09 -3.84
C GLN A 52 6.51 -23.54 -4.14
N PHE A 53 6.61 -22.34 -4.73
CA PHE A 53 7.88 -21.65 -4.94
C PHE A 53 8.70 -21.59 -3.66
N ALA A 54 8.06 -21.22 -2.55
CA ALA A 54 8.75 -21.13 -1.27
C ALA A 54 9.32 -22.46 -0.79
N GLN A 55 8.55 -23.53 -0.92
CA GLN A 55 9.00 -24.89 -0.58
C GLN A 55 10.18 -25.31 -1.44
N ASP A 56 10.10 -25.08 -2.75
CA ASP A 56 11.15 -25.47 -3.71
C ASP A 56 12.45 -24.67 -3.50
N GLN A 57 12.35 -23.41 -3.04
CA GLN A 57 13.49 -22.61 -2.62
C GLN A 57 13.98 -22.92 -1.19
N GLY A 58 13.38 -23.89 -0.50
CA GLY A 58 13.77 -24.27 0.85
C GLY A 58 13.47 -23.20 1.93
N ILE A 59 12.51 -22.31 1.67
CA ILE A 59 12.12 -21.24 2.60
C ILE A 59 11.25 -21.82 3.71
N ARG A 60 11.74 -21.76 4.95
CA ARG A 60 11.15 -22.49 6.09
C ARG A 60 10.23 -21.65 6.97
N SER A 61 10.36 -20.33 6.96
CA SER A 61 9.53 -19.44 7.78
C SER A 61 9.33 -18.09 7.11
N PHE A 62 8.10 -17.58 7.19
CA PHE A 62 7.73 -16.20 6.87
C PHE A 62 7.38 -15.40 8.13
N ALA A 63 7.52 -16.00 9.31
CA ALA A 63 7.18 -15.35 10.56
C ALA A 63 8.25 -14.31 10.90
N ASP A 64 7.87 -13.05 10.84
CA ASP A 64 8.68 -11.93 11.32
C ASP A 64 7.82 -11.10 12.29
N ALA A 65 8.04 -11.31 13.59
CA ALA A 65 7.32 -10.60 14.63
C ALA A 65 7.68 -9.09 14.69
N SER A 66 8.74 -8.67 13.99
CA SER A 66 9.09 -7.24 13.88
C SER A 66 8.17 -6.48 12.93
N VAL A 67 7.41 -7.19 12.07
CA VAL A 67 6.53 -6.60 11.06
C VAL A 67 5.11 -6.49 11.61
N GLY A 68 4.59 -5.26 11.65
CA GLY A 68 3.19 -4.99 11.98
C GLY A 68 3.01 -3.69 12.76
N TYR A 69 1.76 -3.26 12.92
CA TYR A 69 1.43 -2.03 13.64
C TYR A 69 0.76 -2.34 14.98
N LEU A 70 0.79 -1.40 15.91
CA LEU A 70 -0.05 -1.47 17.10
C LEU A 70 -1.52 -1.46 16.70
N TYR A 71 -2.34 -2.28 17.36
CA TYR A 71 -3.78 -2.33 17.10
C TYR A 71 -4.60 -2.53 18.38
N ALA A 72 -5.81 -2.00 18.35
CA ALA A 72 -6.82 -2.18 19.40
C ALA A 72 -8.16 -2.63 18.79
N SER A 73 -9.09 -3.04 19.65
CA SER A 73 -10.47 -3.24 19.23
C SER A 73 -11.03 -1.94 18.63
N PRO A 74 -11.80 -2.00 17.52
CA PRO A 74 -12.32 -0.79 16.90
C PRO A 74 -13.21 0.03 17.85
N ALA A 75 -13.12 1.35 17.79
CA ALA A 75 -13.89 2.27 18.62
C ALA A 75 -14.52 3.38 17.76
N PRO A 76 -15.58 3.05 16.98
CA PRO A 76 -16.24 4.00 16.08
C PRO A 76 -16.66 5.29 16.79
N LEU A 77 -16.41 6.44 16.18
CA LEU A 77 -16.94 7.72 16.67
C LEU A 77 -18.47 7.73 16.57
N ALA A 78 -19.13 8.25 17.61
CA ALA A 78 -20.58 8.46 17.60
C ALA A 78 -21.01 9.43 16.48
N GLN A 79 -20.18 10.41 16.17
CA GLN A 79 -20.34 11.34 15.06
C GLN A 79 -19.07 11.31 14.19
N PRO A 80 -19.07 10.59 13.07
CA PRO A 80 -17.95 10.56 12.14
C PRO A 80 -17.66 11.95 11.57
N ALA A 81 -16.38 12.32 11.53
CA ALA A 81 -15.91 13.62 11.06
C ALA A 81 -15.08 13.56 9.77
N ALA A 82 -14.68 12.36 9.34
CA ALA A 82 -13.97 12.12 8.08
C ALA A 82 -14.67 10.99 7.34
N THR A 83 -15.72 11.36 6.60
CA THR A 83 -16.66 10.42 5.98
C THR A 83 -16.35 10.17 4.51
N ALA A 84 -15.66 11.09 3.85
CA ALA A 84 -15.16 10.88 2.51
C ALA A 84 -13.76 11.47 2.35
N LEU A 85 -12.88 10.78 1.65
CA LEU A 85 -11.58 11.30 1.27
C LEU A 85 -11.22 10.89 -0.15
N ASN A 86 -10.52 11.77 -0.86
CA ASN A 86 -10.03 11.53 -2.22
C ASN A 86 -8.58 11.99 -2.30
N TYR A 87 -7.73 11.19 -2.92
CA TYR A 87 -6.37 11.59 -3.25
C TYR A 87 -6.01 11.22 -4.68
N TYR A 88 -5.03 11.93 -5.24
CA TYR A 88 -4.45 11.62 -6.54
C TYR A 88 -2.93 11.71 -6.50
N PHE A 89 -2.28 10.86 -7.30
CA PHE A 89 -0.82 10.86 -7.38
C PHE A 89 -0.33 11.91 -8.38
N LEU A 90 -0.60 11.79 -9.69
CA LEU A 90 -0.24 12.81 -10.70
C LEU A 90 -1.44 13.60 -11.19
N ASP A 91 -2.51 12.89 -11.56
CA ASP A 91 -3.67 13.45 -12.23
C ASP A 91 -4.96 13.21 -11.44
N GLN A 92 -5.80 14.23 -11.35
CA GLN A 92 -7.09 14.20 -10.67
C GLN A 92 -8.08 13.23 -11.34
N GLY A 93 -7.99 13.02 -12.65
CA GLY A 93 -8.79 12.00 -13.35
C GLY A 93 -8.55 10.58 -12.82
N SER A 94 -7.36 10.31 -12.29
CA SER A 94 -6.97 9.03 -11.71
C SER A 94 -7.19 8.90 -10.19
N ALA A 95 -7.98 9.79 -9.59
CA ALA A 95 -8.18 9.83 -8.15
C ALA A 95 -8.70 8.49 -7.58
N ALA A 96 -8.15 8.14 -6.42
CA ALA A 96 -8.68 7.10 -5.56
C ALA A 96 -9.44 7.74 -4.41
N GLY A 97 -10.56 7.16 -4.05
CA GLY A 97 -11.45 7.65 -3.00
C GLY A 97 -11.75 6.60 -1.96
N PHE A 98 -12.20 7.06 -0.80
CA PHE A 98 -12.68 6.23 0.29
C PHE A 98 -13.91 6.88 0.92
N ALA A 99 -14.97 6.09 1.11
CA ALA A 99 -16.20 6.52 1.76
C ALA A 99 -16.44 5.69 3.02
N TYR A 100 -16.57 6.35 4.17
CA TYR A 100 -16.81 5.71 5.46
C TYR A 100 -18.23 5.15 5.55
N SER A 101 -18.36 3.98 6.16
CA SER A 101 -19.63 3.35 6.50
C SER A 101 -19.67 3.04 7.98
N SER A 102 -20.55 3.71 8.73
CA SER A 102 -20.76 3.44 10.16
C SER A 102 -21.22 2.01 10.42
N ARG A 103 -21.95 1.40 9.47
CA ARG A 103 -22.38 -0.01 9.56
C ARG A 103 -21.20 -0.97 9.53
N GLN A 104 -20.22 -0.70 8.67
CA GLN A 104 -19.04 -1.55 8.50
C GLN A 104 -17.89 -1.18 9.44
N ASN A 105 -17.94 0.03 10.03
CA ASN A 105 -16.82 0.71 10.67
C ASN A 105 -15.54 0.63 9.80
N GLY A 106 -15.65 1.15 8.58
CA GLY A 106 -14.59 1.08 7.59
C GLY A 106 -14.92 1.90 6.36
N TYR A 107 -13.98 1.91 5.42
CA TYR A 107 -13.95 2.78 4.26
C TYR A 107 -14.00 1.96 2.97
N TYR A 108 -15.03 2.15 2.17
CA TYR A 108 -15.17 1.57 0.84
C TYR A 108 -14.32 2.34 -0.17
N ARG A 109 -13.49 1.63 -0.93
CA ARG A 109 -12.57 2.22 -1.90
C ARG A 109 -13.24 2.45 -3.25
N SER A 110 -12.91 3.57 -3.88
CA SER A 110 -13.21 3.87 -5.27
C SER A 110 -11.93 4.23 -6.04
N VAL A 111 -11.96 4.03 -7.37
CA VAL A 111 -10.96 4.53 -8.32
C VAL A 111 -11.68 5.08 -9.53
N PHE A 112 -11.19 6.19 -10.09
CA PHE A 112 -11.86 6.86 -11.22
C PHE A 112 -13.34 7.17 -10.92
N GLY A 113 -13.66 7.47 -9.65
CA GLY A 113 -15.04 7.70 -9.18
C GLY A 113 -15.94 6.46 -9.11
N GLN A 114 -15.45 5.27 -9.46
CA GLN A 114 -16.23 4.02 -9.46
C GLN A 114 -15.82 3.10 -8.30
N ALA A 115 -16.74 2.23 -7.87
CA ALA A 115 -16.44 1.21 -6.87
C ALA A 115 -15.23 0.35 -7.30
N HIS A 116 -14.22 0.24 -6.43
CA HIS A 116 -13.08 -0.61 -6.71
C HIS A 116 -13.42 -2.05 -6.34
N VAL A 117 -13.77 -2.87 -7.33
CA VAL A 117 -14.28 -4.23 -7.13
C VAL A 117 -13.18 -5.27 -7.25
N ASP A 118 -13.12 -6.19 -6.30
CA ASP A 118 -12.32 -7.41 -6.43
C ASP A 118 -13.00 -8.35 -7.42
N ARG A 119 -12.31 -8.67 -8.53
CA ARG A 119 -12.85 -9.52 -9.59
C ARG A 119 -13.25 -10.92 -9.10
N MET A 120 -12.51 -11.49 -8.14
CA MET A 120 -12.73 -12.87 -7.71
C MET A 120 -13.97 -13.00 -6.84
N THR A 121 -14.29 -11.98 -6.04
CA THR A 121 -15.41 -12.02 -5.11
C THR A 121 -16.62 -11.21 -5.57
N GLY A 122 -16.43 -10.27 -6.51
CA GLY A 122 -17.44 -9.30 -6.91
C GLY A 122 -17.73 -8.24 -5.85
N ALA A 123 -17.04 -8.27 -4.70
CA ALA A 123 -17.24 -7.32 -3.62
C ALA A 123 -16.42 -6.04 -3.84
N GLN A 124 -16.98 -4.91 -3.42
CA GLN A 124 -16.21 -3.67 -3.34
C GLN A 124 -15.14 -3.79 -2.25
N ILE A 125 -13.92 -3.43 -2.59
CA ILE A 125 -12.79 -3.38 -1.67
C ILE A 125 -13.06 -2.34 -0.59
N TRP A 126 -12.83 -2.70 0.66
CA TRP A 126 -12.96 -1.82 1.80
C TRP A 126 -11.85 -2.09 2.83
N THR A 127 -11.64 -1.13 3.73
CA THR A 127 -10.60 -1.23 4.76
C THR A 127 -11.01 -0.55 6.07
N ASN A 128 -10.49 -1.02 7.20
CA ASN A 128 -10.76 -0.40 8.50
C ASN A 128 -9.98 0.90 8.69
N ASN A 129 -8.78 0.97 8.11
CA ASN A 129 -7.88 2.10 8.28
C ASN A 129 -7.34 2.56 6.94
N VAL A 130 -7.27 3.87 6.73
CA VAL A 130 -6.60 4.47 5.58
C VAL A 130 -5.48 5.37 6.09
N VAL A 131 -4.30 5.29 5.48
CA VAL A 131 -3.21 6.21 5.70
C VAL A 131 -2.91 6.89 4.38
N VAL A 132 -2.81 8.22 4.41
CA VAL A 132 -2.30 9.01 3.28
C VAL A 132 -1.08 9.76 3.76
N MET A 133 0.08 9.46 3.17
CA MET A 133 1.37 10.03 3.55
C MET A 133 1.97 10.84 2.41
N ALA A 134 2.57 11.99 2.74
CA ALA A 134 3.33 12.78 1.78
C ALA A 134 4.75 12.23 1.65
N VAL A 135 5.12 11.80 0.44
CA VAL A 135 6.45 11.34 0.09
C VAL A 135 6.93 12.17 -1.09
N THR A 136 7.99 12.95 -0.88
CA THR A 136 8.57 13.75 -1.96
C THR A 136 9.22 12.83 -2.98
N GLY A 137 9.04 13.16 -4.25
CA GLY A 137 9.72 12.50 -5.35
C GLY A 137 10.76 13.41 -5.98
N ALA A 138 11.82 12.83 -6.53
CA ALA A 138 12.80 13.53 -7.33
C ALA A 138 12.91 12.86 -8.71
N ARG A 139 13.12 13.68 -9.75
CA ARG A 139 13.57 13.15 -11.03
C ARG A 139 14.97 12.61 -10.86
N ARG A 140 15.24 11.50 -11.54
CA ARG A 140 16.57 10.91 -11.56
C ARG A 140 17.47 11.71 -12.50
N PRO A 141 18.66 12.14 -12.06
CA PRO A 141 19.66 12.71 -12.96
C PRO A 141 19.94 11.74 -14.09
N ASP A 142 20.02 12.26 -15.32
CA ASP A 142 20.42 11.52 -16.52
C ASP A 142 19.56 10.29 -16.90
N ASP A 143 18.35 10.15 -16.35
CA ASP A 143 17.41 9.12 -16.78
C ASP A 143 16.57 9.62 -17.96
N ALA A 144 16.95 9.21 -19.18
CA ALA A 144 16.24 9.54 -20.42
C ALA A 144 14.76 9.10 -20.44
N LYS A 145 14.36 8.15 -19.57
CA LYS A 145 12.96 7.71 -19.43
C LYS A 145 12.20 8.48 -18.36
N ALA A 146 12.80 9.52 -17.78
CA ALA A 146 12.22 10.42 -16.79
C ALA A 146 11.56 9.71 -15.60
N ARG A 147 12.16 8.60 -15.15
CA ARG A 147 11.69 7.89 -13.96
C ARG A 147 11.90 8.78 -12.72
N ILE A 148 11.10 8.53 -11.70
CA ILE A 148 11.17 9.24 -10.42
C ILE A 148 11.59 8.28 -9.32
N ASP A 149 12.37 8.79 -8.37
CA ASP A 149 12.60 8.16 -7.09
C ASP A 149 11.68 8.79 -6.05
N GLN A 150 11.21 8.00 -5.10
CA GLN A 150 10.43 8.46 -3.96
C GLN A 150 11.27 8.37 -2.68
N ASN A 151 11.37 9.47 -1.95
CA ASN A 151 12.17 9.58 -0.73
C ASN A 151 11.44 8.93 0.46
N VAL A 152 11.44 7.59 0.50
CA VAL A 152 10.71 6.78 1.49
C VAL A 152 11.50 6.48 2.76
N ILE A 153 12.78 6.88 2.84
CA ILE A 153 13.59 6.82 4.06
C ILE A 153 13.65 8.23 4.65
N GLY A 154 13.33 8.35 5.94
CA GLY A 154 13.22 9.62 6.64
C GLY A 154 11.86 9.75 7.31
N SER A 155 11.29 10.94 7.27
CA SER A 155 10.00 11.25 7.88
C SER A 155 9.23 12.29 7.09
N GLY A 156 7.91 12.35 7.28
CA GLY A 156 7.07 13.36 6.68
C GLY A 156 5.64 13.36 7.19
N PRO A 157 4.80 14.30 6.75
CA PRO A 157 3.43 14.40 7.23
C PRO A 157 2.55 13.30 6.64
N ALA A 158 1.59 12.84 7.43
CA ALA A 158 0.57 11.88 7.05
C ALA A 158 -0.79 12.22 7.69
N LYS A 159 -1.85 11.62 7.17
CA LYS A 159 -3.16 11.57 7.81
C LYS A 159 -3.59 10.12 7.93
N VAL A 160 -4.03 9.74 9.12
CA VAL A 160 -4.59 8.41 9.41
C VAL A 160 -6.09 8.55 9.61
N PHE A 161 -6.86 7.70 8.94
CA PHE A 161 -8.31 7.63 9.02
C PHE A 161 -8.69 6.26 9.59
N LYS A 162 -9.43 6.26 10.70
CA LYS A 162 -9.93 5.06 11.39
C LYS A 162 -11.17 5.44 12.17
N ASP A 163 -12.09 4.50 12.36
CA ASP A 163 -13.26 4.68 13.22
C ASP A 163 -14.14 5.91 12.89
N GLY A 164 -14.13 6.37 11.62
CA GLY A 164 -14.85 7.56 11.18
C GLY A 164 -14.17 8.90 11.54
N GLY A 165 -12.99 8.84 12.16
CA GLY A 165 -12.17 9.99 12.52
C GLY A 165 -10.92 10.15 11.65
N MET A 166 -10.19 11.24 11.89
CA MET A 166 -8.92 11.56 11.24
C MET A 166 -7.91 12.00 12.29
N ILE A 167 -6.68 11.52 12.17
CA ILE A 167 -5.53 11.88 13.00
C ILE A 167 -4.47 12.49 12.08
N ASN A 168 -4.01 13.70 12.41
CA ASN A 168 -2.79 14.24 11.80
C ASN A 168 -1.60 13.45 12.38
N ALA A 169 -0.76 12.92 11.51
CA ALA A 169 0.32 12.03 11.89
C ALA A 169 1.64 12.40 11.20
N THR A 170 2.73 11.86 11.72
CA THR A 170 4.05 11.86 11.07
C THR A 170 4.43 10.44 10.75
N TRP A 171 4.77 10.15 9.50
CA TRP A 171 5.36 8.87 9.13
C TRP A 171 6.88 8.91 9.36
N VAL A 172 7.47 7.79 9.75
CA VAL A 172 8.91 7.64 9.97
C VAL A 172 9.37 6.28 9.46
N LYS A 173 10.48 6.26 8.71
CA LYS A 173 11.16 5.04 8.27
C LYS A 173 12.66 5.25 8.27
N ASN A 174 13.35 4.67 9.25
CA ASN A 174 14.75 4.99 9.54
C ASN A 174 15.79 4.37 8.59
N SER A 175 15.41 3.33 7.83
CA SER A 175 16.32 2.67 6.87
C SER A 175 15.53 1.88 5.83
N ALA A 176 16.22 1.31 4.83
CA ALA A 176 15.61 0.45 3.81
C ALA A 176 14.90 -0.77 4.42
N ALA A 177 15.55 -1.47 5.37
CA ALA A 177 14.97 -2.58 6.14
C ALA A 177 14.02 -2.13 7.27
N GLY A 178 14.10 -0.87 7.70
CA GLY A 178 13.33 -0.37 8.82
C GLY A 178 11.85 -0.33 8.53
N GLN A 179 11.03 -0.63 9.54
CA GLN A 179 9.58 -0.55 9.43
C GLN A 179 9.12 0.91 9.30
N LEU A 180 8.12 1.13 8.44
CA LEU A 180 7.34 2.36 8.40
C LEU A 180 6.45 2.45 9.63
N ARG A 181 6.59 3.54 10.40
CA ARG A 181 5.84 3.83 11.63
C ARG A 181 5.06 5.14 11.47
N PHE A 182 4.00 5.31 12.25
CA PHE A 182 3.19 6.53 12.26
C PHE A 182 3.03 7.02 13.69
N TYR A 183 3.19 8.32 13.90
CA TYR A 183 3.12 8.95 15.22
C TYR A 183 2.11 10.09 15.23
N ASP A 184 1.38 10.26 16.32
CA ASP A 184 0.50 11.41 16.54
C ASP A 184 1.30 12.68 16.90
N ALA A 185 0.60 13.81 17.12
CA ALA A 185 1.21 15.07 17.48
C ALA A 185 1.89 15.07 18.88
N ALA A 186 1.56 14.10 19.73
CA ALA A 186 2.16 13.92 21.05
C ALA A 186 3.36 12.95 21.02
N GLY A 187 3.69 12.39 19.86
CA GLY A 187 4.80 11.45 19.68
C GLY A 187 4.46 10.00 20.01
N ASN A 188 3.19 9.66 20.24
CA ASN A 188 2.78 8.28 20.45
C ASN A 188 2.64 7.56 19.12
N GLU A 189 3.08 6.29 19.04
CA GLU A 189 2.82 5.46 17.86
C GLU A 189 1.30 5.24 17.71
N ILE A 190 0.81 5.40 16.49
CA ILE A 190 -0.60 5.24 16.17
C ILE A 190 -1.04 3.79 16.41
N VAL A 191 -2.09 3.63 17.21
CA VAL A 191 -2.79 2.36 17.41
C VAL A 191 -3.94 2.28 16.41
N PHE A 192 -3.85 1.36 15.44
CA PHE A 192 -4.86 1.15 14.41
C PHE A 192 -6.08 0.39 14.94
N SER A 193 -7.22 0.54 14.26
CA SER A 193 -8.36 -0.35 14.50
C SER A 193 -8.02 -1.72 13.92
N ARG A 194 -8.22 -2.79 14.68
CA ARG A 194 -7.95 -4.15 14.21
C ARG A 194 -8.67 -4.40 12.88
N GLY A 195 -7.91 -4.78 11.85
CA GLY A 195 -8.42 -4.97 10.50
C GLY A 195 -7.39 -4.61 9.43
N SER A 196 -7.84 -4.44 8.19
CA SER A 196 -6.93 -4.07 7.09
C SER A 196 -6.53 -2.59 7.16
N ILE A 197 -5.38 -2.28 6.54
CA ILE A 197 -4.86 -0.92 6.41
C ILE A 197 -4.55 -0.68 4.94
N TRP A 198 -5.05 0.42 4.38
CA TRP A 198 -4.64 0.92 3.08
C TRP A 198 -3.68 2.08 3.24
N ILE A 199 -2.46 1.99 2.73
CA ILE A 199 -1.47 3.08 2.78
C ILE A 199 -1.28 3.65 1.38
N ALA A 200 -1.45 4.96 1.25
CA ALA A 200 -1.23 5.71 0.02
C ALA A 200 -0.09 6.72 0.20
N ALA A 201 0.93 6.64 -0.65
CA ALA A 201 1.99 7.65 -0.73
C ALA A 201 1.70 8.61 -1.89
N ILE A 202 1.61 9.91 -1.60
CA ILE A 202 1.35 10.97 -2.57
C ILE A 202 2.41 12.07 -2.47
N PRO A 203 2.64 12.91 -3.51
CA PRO A 203 3.71 13.90 -3.48
C PRO A 203 3.54 15.02 -2.45
N SER A 204 2.29 15.38 -2.11
CA SER A 204 1.94 16.36 -1.08
C SER A 204 0.54 16.04 -0.55
N LEU A 205 0.28 16.36 0.73
CA LEU A 205 -1.06 16.28 1.31
C LEU A 205 -2.04 17.31 0.72
N ASP A 206 -1.58 18.30 -0.05
CA ASP A 206 -2.47 19.20 -0.81
C ASP A 206 -3.27 18.46 -1.90
N ARG A 207 -2.83 17.25 -2.26
CA ARG A 207 -3.54 16.36 -3.20
C ARG A 207 -4.57 15.47 -2.50
N LEU A 208 -4.83 15.69 -1.23
CA LEU A 208 -5.83 14.98 -0.44
C LEU A 208 -6.96 15.93 -0.04
N THR A 209 -8.17 15.57 -0.43
CA THR A 209 -9.40 16.24 0.00
C THR A 209 -10.12 15.35 1.01
N VAL A 210 -10.60 15.94 2.11
CA VAL A 210 -11.38 15.25 3.16
C VAL A 210 -12.71 15.99 3.36
N ARG A 211 -13.80 15.25 3.56
CA ARG A 211 -15.14 15.74 3.89
C ARG A 211 -15.76 14.93 5.02
#